data_AF-A0A060YEF3-F1
#
_entry.id   AF-A0A060YEF3-F1
#
_cell.length_a   1.000
_cell.length_b   1.000
_cell.length_c   1.000
_cell.angle_alpha   90.00
_cell.angle_beta   90.00
_cell.angle_gamma   90.00
#
_symmetry.space_group_name_H-M   'P 1'
#
loop_
_entity.id
_entity.type
_entity.pdbx_description
1 polymer ?
#
loop_
_entity_poly.entity_id
_entity_poly.type
_entity_poly.pdbx_seq_one_letter_code
_entity_poly.pdbx_strand_id
1 'polypeptide(L)'
;MNGAKYREILDENLLRSAQDLRLGRRFTFQQDNVTLSTQPRPRRSDLSECPRVSQPEPGLELDRTSLEILQIAVQQRSPFKLRIYREEWEKLPKCRCAKLVATFPRRLKAVITAKGVSTKY
;
A
#
# COMPACT_ATOMS: atom_id res chain seq x y z
N MET A 1 16.29 4.78 -0.63
CA MET A 1 15.86 3.94 0.51
C MET A 1 16.80 2.75 0.60
N ASN A 2 17.24 2.33 1.79
CA ASN A 2 18.05 1.11 1.99
C ASN A 2 17.33 0.14 2.94
N GLY A 3 17.82 -1.09 3.08
CA GLY A 3 17.11 -2.11 3.87
C GLY A 3 17.05 -1.89 5.36
N ALA A 4 18.05 -1.24 5.95
CA ALA A 4 18.01 -0.89 7.37
C ALA A 4 16.91 0.14 7.65
N LYS A 5 16.86 1.24 6.88
CA LYS A 5 15.82 2.27 7.01
C LYS A 5 14.43 1.75 6.67
N TYR A 6 14.33 0.89 5.66
CA TYR A 6 13.05 0.26 5.31
C TYR A 6 12.51 -0.60 6.47
N ARG A 7 13.39 -1.36 7.12
CA ARG A 7 13.04 -2.16 8.30
C ARG A 7 12.62 -1.30 9.49
N GLU A 8 13.31 -0.20 9.76
CA GLU A 8 12.91 0.75 10.81
C GLU A 8 11.49 1.29 10.57
N ILE A 9 11.17 1.69 9.33
CA ILE A 9 9.83 2.16 8.97
C ILE A 9 8.77 1.08 9.23
N LEU A 10 9.05 -0.19 8.88
CA LEU A 10 8.13 -1.30 9.14
C LEU A 10 7.95 -1.55 10.64
N ASP A 11 9.04 -1.61 11.40
CA ASP A 11 9.01 -1.87 12.84
C ASP A 11 8.21 -0.78 13.57
N GLU A 12 8.32 0.49 13.15
CA GLU A 12 7.61 1.62 13.76
C GLU A 12 6.13 1.72 13.35
N ASN A 13 5.81 1.53 12.07
CA ASN A 13 4.52 1.96 11.52
C ASN A 13 3.56 0.81 11.20
N LEU A 14 4.05 -0.40 10.90
CA LEU A 14 3.21 -1.47 10.35
C LEU A 14 2.15 -1.92 11.36
N LEU A 15 2.56 -2.30 12.57
CA LEU A 15 1.62 -2.78 13.59
C LEU A 15 0.68 -1.67 14.06
N ARG A 16 1.23 -0.46 14.27
CA ARG A 16 0.44 0.71 14.66
C ARG A 16 -0.66 1.01 13.64
N SER A 17 -0.32 0.97 12.35
CA SER A 17 -1.28 1.18 11.27
C SER A 17 -2.36 0.08 11.25
N ALA A 18 -1.99 -1.19 11.46
CA ALA A 18 -2.94 -2.29 11.53
C ALA A 18 -3.93 -2.15 12.72
N GLN A 19 -3.45 -1.64 13.86
CA GLN A 19 -4.26 -1.33 15.04
C GLN A 19 -5.21 -0.15 14.78
N ASP A 20 -4.71 0.96 14.22
CA ASP A 20 -5.49 2.15 13.89
C ASP A 20 -6.60 1.86 12.87
N LEU A 21 -6.31 0.96 11.92
CA LEU A 21 -7.27 0.47 10.93
C LEU A 21 -8.16 -0.67 11.43
N ARG A 22 -7.95 -1.15 12.66
CA ARG A 22 -8.72 -2.24 13.29
C ARG A 22 -8.75 -3.52 12.44
N LEU A 23 -7.64 -3.86 11.77
CA LEU A 23 -7.54 -5.03 10.88
C LEU A 23 -7.50 -6.37 11.64
N GLY A 24 -7.38 -6.33 12.96
CA GLY A 24 -7.28 -7.51 13.82
C GLY A 24 -5.92 -8.20 13.71
N ARG A 25 -5.82 -9.41 14.27
CA ARG A 25 -4.55 -10.18 14.30
C ARG A 25 -4.17 -10.82 12.97
N ARG A 26 -5.13 -11.01 12.06
CA ARG A 26 -4.94 -11.75 10.78
C ARG A 26 -4.99 -10.81 9.59
N PHE A 27 -4.12 -9.79 9.59
CA PHE A 27 -3.96 -8.92 8.43
C PHE A 27 -2.83 -9.44 7.53
N THR A 28 -2.92 -9.08 6.25
CA THR A 28 -1.90 -9.42 5.25
C THR A 28 -1.18 -8.15 4.85
N PHE A 29 0.15 -8.22 4.75
CA PHE A 29 0.97 -7.11 4.28
C PHE A 29 1.38 -7.35 2.82
N GLN A 30 1.01 -6.42 1.94
CA GLN A 30 1.32 -6.51 0.50
C GLN A 30 2.43 -5.53 0.14
N GLN A 31 3.37 -5.95 -0.71
CA GLN A 31 4.45 -5.10 -1.21
C GLN A 31 4.95 -5.56 -2.60
N ASP A 32 5.51 -4.63 -3.36
CA ASP A 32 6.17 -4.87 -4.65
C ASP A 32 7.33 -5.88 -4.58
N ASN A 33 7.43 -6.72 -5.62
CA ASN A 33 8.44 -7.77 -5.75
C ASN A 33 9.89 -7.26 -5.72
N VAL A 34 10.14 -6.06 -6.28
CA VAL A 34 11.47 -5.44 -6.30
C VAL A 34 12.00 -5.20 -4.89
N THR A 35 11.10 -4.89 -3.96
CA THR A 35 11.42 -4.70 -2.54
C THR A 35 11.37 -5.99 -1.74
N LEU A 36 10.60 -7.00 -2.14
CA LEU A 36 10.40 -8.21 -1.33
C LEU A 36 11.62 -9.14 -1.35
N SER A 37 12.35 -9.20 -2.46
CA SER A 37 13.54 -10.05 -2.62
C SER A 37 14.77 -9.54 -1.86
N THR A 38 14.85 -8.22 -1.63
CA THR A 38 16.09 -7.56 -1.19
C THR A 38 16.03 -7.04 0.25
N GLN A 39 14.84 -6.89 0.83
CA GLN A 39 14.69 -6.16 2.10
C GLN A 39 14.56 -7.07 3.33
N PRO A 40 15.23 -6.71 4.45
CA PRO A 40 15.24 -7.53 5.65
C PRO A 40 13.86 -7.57 6.34
N ARG A 41 13.61 -8.68 7.06
CA ARG A 41 12.41 -8.83 7.88
C ARG A 41 12.43 -7.88 9.09
N PRO A 42 11.26 -7.41 9.56
CA PRO A 42 11.12 -6.67 10.80
C PRO A 42 11.65 -7.50 11.97
N ARG A 43 12.20 -6.83 12.98
CA ARG A 43 12.78 -7.50 14.17
C ARG A 43 11.70 -7.99 15.13
N ARG A 44 10.53 -7.35 15.09
CA ARG A 44 9.37 -7.70 15.91
C ARG A 44 8.83 -9.08 15.53
N SER A 45 8.80 -9.98 16.51
CA SER A 45 8.34 -11.38 16.35
C SER A 45 6.90 -11.44 15.83
N ASP A 46 6.06 -10.55 16.34
CA ASP A 46 4.67 -10.30 15.95
C ASP A 46 4.50 -9.83 14.50
N LEU A 47 5.50 -9.16 13.93
CA LEU A 47 5.52 -8.78 12.51
C LEU A 47 6.18 -9.84 11.63
N SER A 48 7.03 -10.69 12.20
CA SER A 48 7.70 -11.77 11.47
C SER A 48 6.72 -12.86 11.00
N GLU A 49 5.61 -13.03 11.72
CA GLU A 49 4.52 -13.96 11.38
C GLU A 49 3.47 -13.37 10.44
N CYS A 50 3.51 -12.06 10.17
CA CYS A 50 2.55 -11.40 9.28
C CYS A 50 2.70 -11.94 7.84
N PRO A 51 1.64 -12.53 7.25
CA PRO A 51 1.69 -13.03 5.88
C PRO A 51 2.05 -11.90 4.91
N ARG A 52 3.10 -12.12 4.11
CA ARG A 52 3.54 -11.20 3.07
C ARG A 52 3.07 -11.66 1.71
N VAL A 53 2.39 -10.78 0.99
CA VAL A 53 1.98 -11.03 -0.39
C VAL A 53 2.79 -10.16 -1.32
N SER A 54 3.52 -10.83 -2.20
CA SER A 54 4.15 -10.26 -3.38
C SER A 54 3.11 -9.73 -4.36
N GLN A 55 3.29 -8.50 -4.86
CA GLN A 55 2.45 -7.99 -5.96
C GLN A 55 2.65 -8.78 -7.25
N PRO A 56 1.58 -9.24 -7.92
CA PRO A 56 1.65 -9.69 -9.31
C PRO A 56 1.34 -8.53 -10.27
N GLU A 57 2.14 -8.42 -11.34
CA GLU A 57 1.96 -7.65 -12.59
C GLU A 57 1.54 -6.15 -12.54
N PRO A 58 1.98 -5.31 -13.50
CA PRO A 58 1.54 -3.93 -13.62
C PRO A 58 0.02 -3.87 -13.89
N GLY A 59 -0.77 -3.36 -12.94
CA GLY A 59 -2.24 -3.27 -13.03
C GLY A 59 -2.99 -3.65 -11.74
N LEU A 60 -2.29 -4.20 -10.75
CA LEU A 60 -2.83 -4.51 -9.42
C LEU A 60 -2.33 -3.56 -8.31
N GLU A 61 -1.63 -2.48 -8.67
CA GLU A 61 -1.10 -1.46 -7.75
C GLU A 61 -2.21 -0.56 -7.18
N LEU A 62 -2.82 -0.96 -6.07
CA LEU A 62 -3.79 -0.11 -5.34
C LEU A 62 -3.14 1.13 -4.71
N ASP A 63 -1.88 0.99 -4.27
CA ASP A 63 -1.13 2.07 -3.64
C ASP A 63 -0.86 3.20 -4.61
N ARG A 64 -0.58 2.88 -5.89
CA ARG A 64 -0.41 3.88 -6.94
C ARG A 64 -1.68 4.71 -7.16
N THR A 65 -2.85 4.07 -7.20
CA THR A 65 -4.13 4.78 -7.32
C THR A 65 -4.39 5.68 -6.11
N SER A 66 -4.03 5.24 -4.90
CA SER A 66 -4.17 6.07 -3.69
C SER A 66 -3.21 7.26 -3.70
N LEU A 67 -1.98 7.06 -4.17
CA LEU A 67 -0.97 8.10 -4.31
C LEU A 67 -1.37 9.16 -5.34
N GLU A 68 -1.93 8.77 -6.47
CA GLU A 68 -2.44 9.71 -7.49
C GLU A 68 -3.55 10.62 -6.94
N ILE A 69 -4.48 10.07 -6.16
CA ILE A 69 -5.54 10.86 -5.50
C ILE A 69 -4.93 11.93 -4.58
N LEU A 70 -3.90 11.56 -3.82
CA LEU A 70 -3.22 12.49 -2.92
C LEU A 70 -2.41 13.53 -3.67
N GLN A 71 -1.72 13.15 -4.74
CA GLN A 71 -0.98 14.08 -5.59
C GLN A 71 -1.90 15.14 -6.20
N ILE A 72 -3.07 14.75 -6.71
CA ILE A 72 -4.07 15.68 -7.23
C ILE A 72 -4.52 16.67 -6.14
N ALA A 73 -4.83 16.17 -4.93
CA ALA A 73 -5.26 17.01 -3.82
C ALA A 73 -4.17 17.99 -3.36
N VAL A 74 -2.91 17.53 -3.29
CA VAL A 74 -1.76 18.37 -2.89
C VAL A 74 -1.45 19.42 -3.96
N GLN A 75 -1.49 19.05 -5.24
CA GLN A 75 -1.27 19.97 -6.36
C GLN A 75 -2.29 21.12 -6.37
N GLN A 76 -3.55 20.86 -6.00
CA GLN A 76 -4.59 21.89 -5.92
C GLN A 76 -4.36 22.91 -4.80
N ARG A 77 -3.67 22.55 -3.70
CA ARG A 77 -3.42 23.47 -2.57
C ARG A 77 -2.07 24.19 -2.68
N SER A 78 -0.98 23.43 -2.84
CA SER A 78 0.36 23.93 -3.16
C SER A 78 1.34 22.74 -3.20
N PRO A 79 2.03 22.49 -4.33
CA PRO A 79 2.81 21.26 -4.51
C PRO A 79 4.13 21.19 -3.70
N PHE A 80 4.57 22.29 -3.07
CA PHE A 80 5.93 22.40 -2.52
C PHE A 80 6.06 22.29 -1.00
N LYS A 81 4.97 22.03 -0.27
CA LYS A 81 5.02 21.96 1.21
C LYS A 81 4.71 20.55 1.68
N LEU A 82 5.72 19.86 2.23
CA LEU A 82 5.59 18.53 2.86
C LEU A 82 4.45 18.46 3.90
N ARG A 83 4.20 19.55 4.63
CA ARG A 83 3.09 19.64 5.59
C ARG A 83 1.72 19.37 4.95
N ILE A 84 1.53 19.79 3.70
CA ILE A 84 0.27 19.60 2.96
C ILE A 84 0.04 18.12 2.63
N TYR A 85 1.09 17.35 2.35
CA TYR A 85 0.94 15.91 2.12
C TYR A 85 0.35 15.20 3.34
N ARG A 86 0.80 15.55 4.55
CA ARG A 86 0.24 14.99 5.78
C ARG A 86 -1.20 15.42 6.02
N GLU A 87 -1.50 16.71 5.84
CA GLU A 87 -2.86 17.24 5.99
C GLU A 87 -3.85 16.59 5.01
N GLU A 88 -3.46 16.41 3.74
CA GLU A 88 -4.31 15.78 2.72
C GLU A 88 -4.41 14.26 2.92
N TRP A 89 -3.34 13.61 3.41
CA TRP A 89 -3.39 12.20 3.81
C TRP A 89 -4.42 11.94 4.90
N GLU A 90 -4.43 12.77 5.96
CA GLU A 90 -5.39 12.64 7.06
C GLU A 90 -6.85 12.89 6.63
N LYS A 91 -7.07 13.68 5.57
CA LYS A 91 -8.39 13.94 4.98
C LYS A 91 -8.86 12.86 4.02
N LEU A 92 -8.00 11.93 3.60
CA LEU A 92 -8.34 10.94 2.60
C LEU A 92 -9.54 10.10 3.08
N PRO A 93 -10.68 10.11 2.38
CA PRO A 93 -11.86 9.42 2.88
C PRO A 93 -11.63 7.91 2.93
N LYS A 94 -11.78 7.31 4.12
CA LYS A 94 -11.65 5.84 4.30
C LYS A 94 -12.57 5.06 3.35
N CYS A 95 -13.74 5.60 3.02
CA CYS A 95 -14.68 5.00 2.08
C CYS A 95 -14.12 4.91 0.64
N ARG A 96 -13.26 5.84 0.22
CA ARG A 96 -12.58 5.76 -1.09
C ARG A 96 -11.55 4.64 -1.10
N CYS A 97 -10.72 4.54 -0.06
CA CYS A 97 -9.77 3.42 0.08
C CYS A 97 -10.50 2.06 0.11
N ALA A 98 -11.60 1.95 0.85
CA ALA A 98 -12.40 0.74 0.89
C ALA A 98 -12.98 0.36 -0.49
N LYS A 99 -13.46 1.35 -1.27
CA LYS A 99 -13.93 1.12 -2.64
C LYS A 99 -12.80 0.62 -3.54
N LEU A 100 -11.60 1.18 -3.43
CA LEU A 100 -10.44 0.72 -4.20
C LEU A 100 -10.14 -0.75 -3.88
N VAL A 101 -10.04 -1.11 -2.60
CA VAL A 101 -9.82 -2.51 -2.16
C VAL A 101 -10.92 -3.43 -2.68
N ALA A 102 -12.18 -3.00 -2.64
CA ALA A 102 -13.31 -3.78 -3.15
C ALA A 102 -13.25 -4.04 -4.66
N THR A 103 -12.50 -3.26 -5.44
CA THR A 103 -12.31 -3.53 -6.88
C THR A 103 -11.27 -4.61 -7.17
N PHE A 104 -10.44 -4.97 -6.20
CA PHE A 104 -9.32 -5.90 -6.42
C PHE A 104 -9.73 -7.25 -7.01
N PRO A 105 -10.81 -7.93 -6.56
CA PRO A 105 -11.24 -9.19 -7.19
C PRO A 105 -11.60 -9.04 -8.68
N ARG A 106 -12.14 -7.89 -9.08
CA ARG A 106 -12.48 -7.61 -10.49
C ARG A 106 -11.21 -7.39 -11.32
N ARG A 107 -10.23 -6.66 -10.78
CA ARG A 107 -8.93 -6.45 -11.42
C ARG A 107 -8.20 -7.79 -11.60
N LEU A 108 -8.16 -8.62 -10.54
CA LEU A 108 -7.55 -9.94 -10.60
C LEU A 108 -8.22 -10.83 -11.66
N LYS A 109 -9.56 -10.85 -11.71
CA LYS A 109 -10.29 -11.57 -12.75
C LYS A 109 -9.95 -11.08 -14.16
N ALA A 110 -9.80 -9.77 -14.35
CA ALA A 110 -9.40 -9.20 -15.63
C ALA A 110 -7.98 -9.63 -16.04
N VAL A 111 -7.01 -9.62 -15.12
CA VAL A 111 -5.64 -10.07 -15.37
C VAL A 111 -5.60 -11.56 -15.72
N ILE A 112 -6.35 -12.40 -14.99
CA ILE A 112 -6.46 -13.84 -15.28
C ILE A 112 -7.06 -14.06 -16.66
N THR A 113 -8.13 -13.32 -17.00
CA THR A 113 -8.79 -13.41 -18.32
C THR A 113 -7.87 -12.96 -19.44
N ALA A 114 -7.09 -11.90 -19.20
CA ALA A 114 -6.09 -11.37 -20.12
C ALA A 114 -4.80 -12.21 -20.16
N LYS A 115 -4.72 -13.34 -19.42
CA LYS A 115 -3.53 -14.21 -19.33
C LYS A 115 -2.25 -13.45 -18.96
N GLY A 116 -2.37 -12.48 -18.04
CA GLY A 116 -1.25 -11.66 -17.59
C GLY A 116 -0.93 -10.45 -18.48
N VAL A 117 -1.68 -10.20 -19.55
CA VAL A 117 -1.54 -8.98 -20.35
C VAL A 117 -2.16 -7.79 -19.62
N SER A 118 -1.66 -6.58 -19.91
CA SER A 118 -2.17 -5.30 -19.40
C SER A 118 -3.69 -5.19 -19.52
N THR A 119 -4.33 -4.65 -18.49
CA THR A 119 -5.77 -4.47 -18.41
C THR A 119 -6.11 -2.98 -18.33
N LYS A 120 -7.38 -2.63 -18.52
CA LYS A 120 -7.88 -1.25 -18.42
C LYS A 120 -7.83 -0.63 -17.00
N TYR A 121 -7.30 -1.37 -16.02
CA TYR A 121 -7.38 -1.06 -14.59
C TYR A 121 -6.11 -0.46 -14.03
#